data_AF-A0A353QYY0-F1
#
_entry.id   AF-A0A353QYY0-F1
#
_cell.length_a   1.000
_cell.length_b   1.000
_cell.length_c   1.000
_cell.angle_alpha   90.00
_cell.angle_beta   90.00
_cell.angle_gamma   90.00
#
_symmetry.space_group_name_H-M   'P 1'
#
loop_
_entity.id
_entity.type
_entity.pdbx_description
1 polymer ?
#
loop_
_entity_poly.entity_id
_entity_poly.type
_entity_poly.pdbx_seq_one_letter_code
_entity_poly.pdbx_strand_id
1 'polypeptide(L)'
;MDTATPRQPAVQPCGLIRRLAAIFYDSLLLGAIWMGATFPVLTFTHGEAIGAGNLVYTAYLLLIGWLFFSWFWTRGGQTLGMRAWRIQVQTASGAPLDWRR
;
A
#
# COMPACT_ATOMS: atom_id res chain seq x y z
N MET A 1 33.71 -33.80 -10.14
CA MET A 1 32.27 -33.58 -9.91
C MET A 1 32.13 -32.18 -9.33
N ASP A 2 32.03 -31.17 -10.20
CA ASP A 2 31.89 -29.78 -9.79
C ASP A 2 30.42 -29.51 -9.43
N THR A 3 30.13 -29.43 -8.13
CA THR A 3 28.86 -28.90 -7.65
C THR A 3 28.87 -27.39 -7.86
N ALA A 4 28.42 -26.93 -9.03
CA ALA A 4 28.24 -25.51 -9.29
C ALA A 4 27.19 -24.94 -8.33
N THR A 5 27.64 -24.22 -7.30
CA THR A 5 26.76 -23.42 -6.42
C THR A 5 25.95 -22.47 -7.31
N PRO A 6 24.60 -22.47 -7.23
CA PRO A 6 23.80 -21.54 -8.02
C PRO A 6 24.22 -20.11 -7.69
N ARG A 7 24.70 -19.35 -8.68
CA ARG A 7 24.96 -17.92 -8.52
C ARG A 7 23.62 -17.23 -8.26
N GLN A 8 23.38 -16.81 -7.02
CA GLN A 8 22.22 -15.97 -6.72
C GLN A 8 22.35 -14.65 -7.49
N PRO A 9 21.30 -14.21 -8.21
CA PRO A 9 21.33 -12.94 -8.92
C PRO A 9 21.53 -11.80 -7.91
N ALA A 10 22.41 -10.86 -8.22
CA ALA A 10 22.65 -9.69 -7.38
C ALA A 10 21.36 -8.86 -7.25
N VAL A 11 20.84 -8.73 -6.02
CA VAL A 11 19.65 -7.93 -5.74
C VAL A 11 20.03 -6.46 -5.81
N GLN A 12 19.50 -5.73 -6.80
CA GLN A 12 19.71 -4.28 -6.85
C GLN A 12 18.88 -3.59 -5.76
N PRO A 13 19.52 -2.81 -4.86
CA PRO A 13 18.79 -2.08 -3.84
C PRO A 13 17.88 -1.04 -4.51
N CYS A 14 16.61 -1.03 -4.14
CA CYS A 14 15.67 0.00 -4.59
C CYS A 14 16.07 1.35 -3.99
N GLY A 15 16.48 2.29 -4.85
CA GLY A 15 16.86 3.65 -4.47
C GLY A 15 15.74 4.41 -3.76
N LEU A 16 16.13 5.30 -2.84
CA LEU A 16 15.22 6.04 -1.96
C LEU A 16 14.11 6.77 -2.72
N ILE A 17 14.44 7.44 -3.84
CA ILE A 17 13.49 8.22 -4.65
C ILE A 17 12.33 7.36 -5.15
N ARG A 18 12.59 6.14 -5.63
CA ARG A 18 11.54 5.24 -6.12
C ARG A 18 10.60 4.82 -4.99
N ARG A 19 11.13 4.61 -3.78
CA ARG A 19 10.30 4.30 -2.59
C ARG A 19 9.41 5.48 -2.24
N LEU A 20 9.96 6.70 -2.21
CA LEU A 20 9.20 7.92 -1.93
C LEU A 20 8.12 8.17 -2.99
N ALA A 21 8.43 7.96 -4.26
CA ALA A 21 7.48 8.12 -5.35
C ALA A 21 6.33 7.10 -5.26
N ALA A 22 6.61 5.85 -4.86
CA ALA A 22 5.57 4.85 -4.63
C ALA A 22 4.67 5.21 -3.44
N ILE A 23 5.25 5.65 -2.31
CA ILE A 23 4.50 6.11 -1.13
C ILE A 23 3.61 7.31 -1.49
N PHE A 24 4.17 8.28 -2.21
CA PHE A 24 3.42 9.44 -2.67
C PHE A 24 2.24 9.02 -3.56
N TYR A 25 2.48 8.10 -4.50
CA TYR A 25 1.42 7.59 -5.38
C TYR A 25 0.30 6.89 -4.59
N ASP A 26 0.64 6.02 -3.64
CA ASP A 26 -0.35 5.35 -2.79
C ASP A 26 -1.12 6.34 -1.90
N SER A 27 -0.47 7.43 -1.44
CA SER A 27 -1.12 8.47 -0.65
C SER A 27 -2.17 9.27 -1.46
N LEU A 28 -1.91 9.51 -2.75
CA LEU A 28 -2.88 10.15 -3.64
C LEU A 28 -4.11 9.27 -3.86
N LEU A 29 -3.90 7.95 -4.07
CA LEU A 29 -4.99 7.00 -4.21
C LEU A 29 -5.82 6.90 -2.93
N LEU A 30 -5.17 6.81 -1.77
CA LEU A 30 -5.85 6.78 -0.49
C LEU A 30 -6.62 8.08 -0.23
N GLY A 31 -6.05 9.24 -0.55
CA GLY A 31 -6.71 10.53 -0.48
C GLY A 31 -7.97 10.60 -1.35
N ALA A 32 -7.89 10.13 -2.60
CA ALA A 32 -9.05 10.06 -3.49
C ALA A 32 -10.17 9.16 -2.92
N ILE A 33 -9.80 8.03 -2.31
CA ILE A 33 -10.74 7.13 -1.65
C ILE A 33 -11.36 7.80 -0.42
N TRP A 34 -10.59 8.49 0.41
CA TRP A 34 -11.11 9.24 1.56
C TRP A 34 -12.07 10.35 1.13
N MET A 35 -11.77 11.09 0.06
CA MET A 35 -12.69 12.09 -0.50
C MET A 35 -14.02 11.42 -0.90
N GLY A 36 -13.97 10.30 -1.64
CA GLY A 36 -15.15 9.53 -2.00
C GLY A 36 -15.93 8.97 -0.80
N ALA A 37 -15.22 8.50 0.22
CA ALA A 37 -15.80 8.00 1.47
C ALA A 37 -16.45 9.10 2.32
N THR A 38 -15.99 10.35 2.19
CA THR A 38 -16.54 11.49 2.92
C THR A 38 -17.93 11.87 2.40
N PHE A 39 -18.20 11.70 1.10
CA PHE A 39 -19.48 12.04 0.48
C PHE A 39 -20.71 11.46 1.21
N PRO A 40 -20.83 10.14 1.44
CA PRO A 40 -21.98 9.59 2.15
C PRO A 40 -22.09 10.12 3.58
N VAL A 41 -20.96 10.34 4.27
CA VAL A 41 -20.96 10.89 5.63
C VAL A 41 -21.55 12.30 5.65
N LEU A 42 -21.18 13.15 4.69
CA LEU A 42 -21.75 14.50 4.57
C LEU A 42 -23.25 14.46 4.30
N THR A 43 -23.73 13.52 3.47
CA THR A 43 -25.17 13.37 3.20
C THR A 43 -25.95 13.03 4.48
N PHE A 44 -25.42 12.14 5.33
CA PHE A 44 -26.04 11.78 6.62
C PHE A 44 -25.92 12.89 7.67
N THR A 45 -24.88 13.72 7.59
CA THR A 45 -24.67 14.86 8.50
C THR A 45 -25.37 16.11 7.98
N HIS A 46 -26.19 16.02 6.93
CA HIS A 46 -26.87 17.15 6.29
C HIS A 46 -25.93 18.29 5.86
N GLY A 47 -24.67 17.96 5.52
CA GLY A 47 -23.66 18.93 5.14
C GLY A 47 -22.98 19.67 6.29
N GLU A 48 -23.30 19.35 7.55
CA GLU A 48 -22.62 19.92 8.70
C GLU A 48 -21.13 19.53 8.72
N ALA A 49 -20.31 20.45 9.22
CA ALA A 49 -18.88 20.24 9.30
C ALA A 49 -18.54 19.14 10.32
N ILE A 50 -17.74 18.17 9.89
CA ILE A 50 -17.23 17.14 10.80
C ILE A 50 -16.08 17.74 11.59
N GLY A 51 -16.26 17.90 12.90
CA GLY A 51 -15.23 18.43 13.79
C GLY A 51 -13.96 17.57 13.80
N ALA A 52 -12.79 18.21 13.87
CA ALA A 52 -11.48 17.55 13.86
C ALA A 52 -11.26 16.53 15.01
N GLY A 53 -12.10 16.56 16.05
CA GLY A 53 -12.08 15.61 17.17
C GLY A 53 -13.08 14.44 17.06
N ASN A 54 -13.76 14.26 15.91
CA ASN A 54 -14.73 13.18 15.75
C ASN A 54 -14.02 11.83 15.60
N LEU A 55 -13.84 11.15 16.74
CA LEU A 55 -13.22 9.82 16.83
C LEU A 55 -13.88 8.78 15.92
N VAL A 56 -15.20 8.85 15.72
CA VAL A 56 -15.93 7.90 14.86
C VAL A 56 -15.53 8.11 13.40
N TYR A 57 -15.47 9.36 12.96
CA TYR A 57 -15.04 9.69 11.60
C TYR A 57 -13.57 9.34 11.35
N THR A 58 -12.69 9.63 12.33
CA THR A 58 -11.27 9.21 12.25
C THR A 58 -11.15 7.69 12.18
N ALA A 59 -11.85 6.94 13.04
CA ALA A 59 -11.86 5.48 13.02
C ALA A 59 -12.40 4.93 11.69
N TYR A 60 -13.42 5.56 11.12
CA TYR A 60 -13.96 5.22 9.81
C TYR A 60 -12.92 5.38 8.68
N LEU A 61 -12.23 6.53 8.61
CA LEU A 61 -11.19 6.76 7.60
C LEU A 61 -9.99 5.81 7.79
N LEU A 62 -9.60 5.54 9.04
CA LEU A 62 -8.55 4.57 9.37
C LEU A 62 -8.93 3.15 8.94
N LEU A 63 -10.17 2.73 9.17
CA LEU A 63 -10.68 1.44 8.73
C LEU A 63 -10.61 1.32 7.20
N ILE A 64 -11.00 2.36 6.47
CA ILE A 64 -10.91 2.38 5.00
C ILE A 64 -9.47 2.29 4.53
N GLY A 65 -8.55 3.04 5.15
CA GLY A 65 -7.13 2.96 4.84
C GLY A 65 -6.55 1.57 5.13
N TRP A 66 -6.93 0.97 6.26
CA TRP A 66 -6.55 -0.39 6.60
C TRP A 66 -7.08 -1.40 5.58
N LEU A 67 -8.34 -1.30 5.17
CA LEU A 67 -8.94 -2.15 4.14
C LEU A 67 -8.24 -1.99 2.79
N PHE A 68 -7.93 -0.74 2.40
CA PHE A 68 -7.17 -0.45 1.19
C PHE A 68 -5.84 -1.21 1.18
N PHE A 69 -4.98 -0.98 2.17
CA PHE A 69 -3.67 -1.64 2.20
C PHE A 69 -3.78 -3.17 2.35
N SER A 70 -4.69 -3.65 3.20
CA SER A 70 -4.91 -5.09 3.42
C SER A 70 -5.37 -5.81 2.16
N TRP A 71 -6.22 -5.17 1.35
CA TRP A 71 -6.67 -5.72 0.08
C TRP A 71 -5.52 -5.86 -0.93
N PHE A 72 -4.70 -4.82 -1.08
CA PHE A 72 -3.56 -4.86 -1.99
C PHE A 72 -2.52 -5.90 -1.57
N TRP A 73 -2.29 -6.05 -0.27
CA TRP A 73 -1.38 -7.07 0.25
C TRP A 73 -1.92 -8.49 0.09
N THR A 74 -3.20 -8.74 0.39
CA THR A 74 -3.79 -10.09 0.29
C THR A 74 -3.97 -10.58 -1.14
N ARG A 75 -4.24 -9.70 -2.11
CA ARG A 75 -4.46 -10.11 -3.51
C ARG A 75 -3.22 -10.08 -4.39
N GLY A 76 -2.23 -9.25 -4.09
CA GLY A 76 -1.11 -9.03 -5.00
C GLY A 76 0.26 -8.88 -4.35
N GLY A 77 0.35 -8.89 -3.01
CA GLY A 77 1.61 -8.71 -2.27
C GLY A 77 2.32 -7.36 -2.52
N GLN A 78 1.69 -6.45 -3.27
CA GLN A 78 2.24 -5.16 -3.68
C GLN A 78 1.11 -4.14 -3.79
N THR A 79 1.38 -2.92 -3.34
CA THR A 79 0.50 -1.77 -3.53
C THR A 79 0.57 -1.28 -4.98
N LEU A 80 -0.41 -0.48 -5.39
CA LEU A 80 -0.45 0.05 -6.74
C LEU A 80 0.79 0.92 -7.04
N GLY A 81 1.22 1.74 -6.08
CA GLY A 81 2.44 2.54 -6.16
C GLY A 81 3.68 1.66 -6.36
N MET A 82 3.79 0.56 -5.61
CA MET A 82 4.88 -0.40 -5.84
C MET A 82 4.87 -0.97 -7.26
N ARG A 83 3.69 -1.34 -7.78
CA ARG A 83 3.54 -1.85 -9.16
C ARG A 83 3.88 -0.80 -10.21
N ALA A 84 3.40 0.44 -10.04
CA ALA A 84 3.65 1.54 -10.97
C ALA A 84 5.15 1.82 -11.14
N TRP A 85 5.92 1.71 -10.05
CA TRP A 85 7.36 1.94 -10.04
C TRP A 85 8.20 0.67 -10.16
N ARG A 86 7.59 -0.49 -10.46
CA ARG A 86 8.27 -1.81 -10.56
C ARG A 86 9.11 -2.15 -9.33
N ILE A 87 8.57 -1.86 -8.15
CA ILE A 87 9.16 -2.18 -6.85
C ILE A 87 8.56 -3.49 -6.38
N GLN A 88 9.41 -4.43 -6.02
CA GLN A 88 9.02 -5.71 -5.46
C GLN A 88 9.81 -5.98 -4.19
N VAL A 89 9.12 -6.41 -3.14
CA VAL A 89 9.75 -6.95 -1.95
C VAL A 89 10.16 -8.39 -2.27
N GLN A 90 11.42 -8.74 -2.02
CA GLN A 90 11.99 -10.07 -2.25
C GLN A 90 12.59 -10.58 -0.94
N THR A 91 12.60 -11.90 -0.76
CA THR A 91 13.28 -12.53 0.38
C THR A 91 14.80 -12.42 0.21
N ALA A 92 15.57 -12.65 1.29
CA ALA A 92 17.03 -12.65 1.23
C ALA A 92 17.60 -13.69 0.25
N SER A 93 16.81 -14.72 -0.11
CA SER A 93 17.16 -15.74 -1.11
C SER A 93 16.78 -15.36 -2.55
N GLY A 94 16.24 -14.16 -2.78
CA GLY A 94 15.81 -13.69 -4.10
C GLY A 94 14.50 -14.31 -4.60
N ALA A 95 13.77 -15.02 -3.73
CA ALA A 95 12.45 -15.53 -4.06
C ALA A 95 11.39 -14.43 -3.92
N PRO A 96 10.34 -14.42 -4.76
CA PRO A 96 9.17 -13.59 -4.52
C PRO A 96 8.55 -13.97 -3.16
N LEU A 97 8.03 -12.98 -2.43
CA LEU A 97 7.18 -13.24 -1.27
C LEU A 97 5.94 -14.03 -1.74
N ASP A 98 5.91 -15.31 -1.39
CA ASP A 98 4.76 -16.19 -1.58
C ASP A 98 4.07 -16.36 -0.22
N TRP A 99 2.76 -16.23 -0.17
CA TRP A 99 1.96 -16.33 1.07
C TRP A 99 2.12 -17.70 1.76
N ARG A 100 2.62 -18.70 1.03
CA ARG A 100 2.81 -20.08 1.51
C ARG A 100 4.19 -20.38 2.12
N ARG A 101 5.09 -19.41 2.25
CA ARG A 101 6.41 -19.65 2.88
C ARG A 101 6.93 -18.47 3.70
#